data_AF-A0A1W9NXF7-F1
#
_entry.id   AF-A0A1W9NXF7-F1
#
_cell.length_a   1.000
_cell.length_b   1.000
_cell.length_c   1.000
_cell.angle_alpha   90.00
_cell.angle_beta   90.00
_cell.angle_gamma   90.00
#
_symmetry.space_group_name_H-M   'P 1'
#
loop_
_entity.id
_entity.type
_entity.pdbx_description
1 polymer ?
#
loop_
_entity_poly.entity_id
_entity_poly.type
_entity_poly.pdbx_seq_one_letter_code
_entity_poly.pdbx_strand_id
1 'polypeptide(L)'
;EAVRLKDLKDLGQEEAAKKMGISQPTFNRILKSARKKIADSLVSGKSIRIEGGEYKMVLPRGAGRGRGRAGGFGAGPSGECVCPNCGYRAPHQRGVPCYAQKCPKCGAMMTRG
;
A
#
# COMPACT_ATOMS: atom_id res chain seq x y z
N GLU A 1 20.73 3.37 4.36
CA GLU A 1 21.98 2.91 3.74
C GLU A 1 23.03 2.39 4.73
N ALA A 2 23.43 3.13 5.78
CA ALA A 2 24.47 2.67 6.74
C ALA A 2 24.19 1.29 7.36
N VAL A 3 22.96 1.06 7.83
CA VAL A 3 22.51 -0.24 8.38
C VAL A 3 22.64 -1.36 7.33
N ARG A 4 22.32 -1.07 6.06
CA ARG A 4 22.43 -2.05 4.97
C ARG A 4 23.88 -2.46 4.70
N LEU A 5 24.80 -1.49 4.69
CA LEU A 5 26.21 -1.76 4.42
C LEU A 5 26.87 -2.58 5.53
N LYS A 6 26.54 -2.28 6.79
CA LYS A 6 27.15 -2.95 7.94
C LYS A 6 26.46 -4.25 8.33
N ASP A 7 25.12 -4.24 8.43
CA ASP A 7 24.36 -5.33 9.05
C ASP A 7 23.78 -6.32 8.02
N LEU A 8 23.78 -5.98 6.72
CA LEU A 8 23.25 -6.82 5.63
C LEU A 8 24.34 -7.28 4.64
N LYS A 9 25.41 -6.49 4.50
CA LYS A 9 26.54 -6.78 3.59
C LYS A 9 27.84 -7.07 4.33
N ASP A 10 27.81 -7.08 5.66
CA ASP A 10 28.95 -7.35 6.56
C ASP A 10 30.24 -6.59 6.22
N LEU A 11 30.12 -5.37 5.69
CA LEU A 11 31.30 -4.60 5.29
C LEU A 11 32.08 -4.08 6.50
N GLY A 12 33.38 -3.90 6.30
CA GLY A 12 34.25 -3.19 7.24
C GLY A 12 33.75 -1.76 7.49
N GLN A 13 34.03 -1.20 8.67
CA GLN A 13 33.56 0.15 9.00
C GLN A 13 34.19 1.23 8.12
N GLU A 14 35.46 1.04 7.74
CA GLU A 14 36.16 1.91 6.80
C GLU A 14 35.60 1.78 5.38
N GLU A 15 35.34 0.56 4.92
CA GLU A 15 34.80 0.32 3.58
C GLU A 15 33.39 0.88 3.42
N ALA A 16 32.55 0.72 4.45
CA ALA A 16 31.20 1.27 4.46
C ALA A 16 31.22 2.81 4.51
N ALA A 17 32.15 3.41 5.26
CA ALA A 17 32.36 4.85 5.29
C ALA A 17 32.81 5.40 3.93
N LYS A 18 33.77 4.73 3.27
CA LYS A 18 34.23 5.05 1.91
C LYS A 18 33.09 4.97 0.89
N LYS A 19 32.24 3.93 0.93
CA LYS A 19 31.06 3.80 0.06
C LYS A 19 30.03 4.91 0.25
N MET A 20 29.96 5.49 1.44
CA MET A 20 29.09 6.62 1.75
C MET A 20 29.75 7.99 1.52
N GLY A 21 31.03 8.04 1.14
CA GLY A 21 31.77 9.30 0.96
C GLY A 21 31.94 10.10 2.25
N ILE A 22 31.92 9.44 3.42
CA ILE A 22 32.02 10.09 4.74
C ILE A 22 33.16 9.53 5.56
N SER A 23 33.56 10.25 6.62
CA SER A 23 34.56 9.77 7.56
C SER A 23 34.04 8.62 8.43
N GLN A 24 34.94 7.73 8.86
CA GLN A 24 34.63 6.57 9.71
C GLN A 24 33.92 6.95 11.04
N PRO A 25 34.30 8.04 11.76
CA PRO A 25 33.57 8.46 12.97
C PRO A 25 32.15 8.93 12.68
N THR A 26 31.93 9.61 11.55
CA THR A 26 30.60 10.05 11.11
C THR A 26 29.72 8.86 10.75
N PHE A 27 30.28 7.87 10.04
CA PHE A 27 29.59 6.62 9.76
C PHE A 27 29.16 5.91 11.05
N ASN A 28 30.04 5.85 12.06
CA ASN A 28 29.71 5.25 13.36
C ASN A 28 28.54 5.95 14.05
N ARG A 29 28.53 7.29 14.06
CA ARG A 29 27.42 8.09 14.63
C ARG A 29 26.10 7.80 13.92
N ILE A 30 26.11 7.74 12.59
CA ILE A 30 24.91 7.43 11.78
C ILE A 30 24.40 6.03 12.10
N LEU A 31 25.29 5.04 12.13
CA LEU A 31 24.94 3.65 12.41
C LEU A 31 24.31 3.49 13.81
N LYS A 32 24.92 4.11 14.83
CA LYS A 32 24.40 4.08 16.20
C LYS A 32 23.02 4.74 16.30
N SER A 33 22.82 5.89 15.66
CA SER A 33 21.53 6.58 15.63
C SER A 33 20.46 5.73 14.93
N ALA A 34 20.80 5.12 13.80
CA ALA A 34 19.88 4.27 13.04
C ALA A 34 19.44 3.03 13.83
N ARG A 35 20.40 2.30 14.43
CA ARG A 35 20.08 1.11 15.26
C ARG A 35 19.19 1.46 16.45
N LYS A 36 19.41 2.62 17.10
CA LYS A 36 18.55 3.09 18.19
C LYS A 36 17.10 3.31 17.73
N LYS A 37 16.90 3.98 16.58
CA LYS A 37 15.56 4.21 16.01
C LYS A 37 14.86 2.92 15.61
N ILE A 38 15.60 1.96 15.04
CA ILE A 38 15.07 0.64 14.68
C ILE A 38 14.64 -0.12 15.95
N ALA A 39 15.51 -0.20 16.96
CA ALA A 39 15.20 -0.87 18.22
C ALA A 39 13.98 -0.25 18.91
N ASP A 40 13.93 1.09 19.00
CA ASP A 40 12.79 1.83 19.56
C ASP A 40 11.49 1.54 18.79
N SER A 41 11.55 1.48 17.46
CA SER A 41 10.37 1.18 16.64
C SER A 41 9.86 -0.25 16.85
N LEU A 42 10.76 -1.22 16.95
CA LEU A 42 10.41 -2.62 17.17
C LEU A 42 9.82 -2.87 18.57
N VAL A 43 10.40 -2.25 19.62
CA VAL A 43 9.95 -2.45 21.00
C VAL A 43 8.66 -1.69 21.30
N SER A 44 8.51 -0.47 20.81
CA SER A 44 7.33 0.36 21.06
C SER A 44 6.22 0.21 20.02
N GLY A 45 6.38 -0.67 19.02
CA GLY A 45 5.40 -0.86 17.94
C GLY A 45 5.21 0.36 17.05
N LYS A 46 6.22 1.23 16.91
CA LYS A 46 6.14 2.43 16.07
C LYS A 46 6.27 2.05 14.60
N SER A 47 5.54 2.76 13.74
CA SER A 47 5.65 2.57 12.29
C SER A 47 6.97 3.16 11.76
N ILE A 48 7.71 2.36 10.99
CA ILE A 48 8.90 2.83 10.27
C ILE A 48 8.45 3.35 8.92
N ARG A 49 8.52 4.67 8.74
CA ARG A 49 8.30 5.32 7.45
C ARG A 49 9.65 5.64 6.81
N ILE A 50 9.87 5.12 5.62
CA ILE A 50 11.08 5.38 4.83
C ILE A 50 10.77 6.57 3.91
N GLU A 51 11.51 7.66 4.06
CA GLU A 51 11.36 8.86 3.23
C GLU A 51 12.73 9.34 2.72
N GLY A 52 12.77 9.83 1.48
CA GLY A 52 13.95 10.40 0.85
C GLY A 52 15.03 9.39 0.41
N GLY A 53 16.08 9.92 -0.24
CA GLY A 53 17.26 9.18 -0.71
C GLY A 53 17.07 8.39 -2.00
N GLU A 54 18.17 7.85 -2.53
CA GLU A 54 18.15 6.91 -3.66
C GLU A 54 17.99 5.49 -3.12
N TYR A 55 16.74 5.05 -2.95
CA TYR A 55 16.42 3.68 -2.55
C TYR A 55 15.65 3.00 -3.68
N LYS A 56 16.14 1.84 -4.11
CA LYS A 56 15.35 0.95 -4.96
C LYS A 56 14.36 0.23 -4.06
N MET A 57 13.09 0.64 -4.09
CA MET A 57 12.04 -0.29 -3.69
C MET A 57 12.17 -1.50 -4.59
N VAL A 58 12.60 -2.62 -4.02
CA VAL A 58 12.30 -3.90 -4.63
C VAL A 58 10.80 -4.01 -4.48
N LEU A 59 10.06 -3.48 -5.45
CA LEU A 59 8.64 -3.77 -5.60
C LEU A 59 8.55 -5.27 -5.40
N PRO A 60 7.70 -5.77 -4.49
CA PRO A 60 7.44 -7.20 -4.47
C PRO A 60 7.16 -7.59 -5.92
N ARG A 61 7.64 -8.76 -6.35
CA ARG A 61 7.27 -9.39 -7.64
C ARG A 61 5.76 -9.75 -7.70
N GLY A 62 4.93 -8.91 -7.06
CA GLY A 62 3.49 -8.81 -7.10
C GLY A 62 3.06 -7.35 -7.26
N ALA A 63 3.89 -6.47 -7.84
CA ALA A 63 3.38 -5.41 -8.72
C ALA A 63 2.72 -6.14 -9.89
N GLY A 64 1.53 -6.68 -9.61
CA GLY A 64 0.68 -7.29 -10.60
C GLY A 64 0.65 -6.29 -11.74
N ARG A 65 0.97 -6.81 -12.92
CA ARG A 65 0.60 -6.18 -14.18
C ARG A 65 -0.87 -5.83 -14.05
N GLY A 66 -1.15 -4.62 -13.58
CA GLY A 66 -2.41 -3.97 -13.77
C GLY A 66 -2.47 -3.71 -15.26
N ARG A 67 -2.74 -4.76 -16.06
CA ARG A 67 -3.72 -4.62 -17.11
C ARG A 67 -4.84 -3.90 -16.41
N GLY A 68 -5.06 -2.63 -16.74
CA GLY A 68 -6.08 -1.82 -16.11
C GLY A 68 -7.31 -2.70 -15.97
N ARG A 69 -7.62 -3.11 -14.74
CA ARG A 69 -8.96 -3.56 -14.43
C ARG A 69 -9.74 -2.27 -14.42
N ALA A 70 -10.11 -1.83 -15.62
CA ALA A 70 -11.38 -1.18 -15.86
C ALA A 70 -12.48 -2.19 -15.43
N GLY A 71 -12.54 -2.40 -14.13
CA GLY A 71 -13.29 -3.42 -13.42
C GLY A 71 -13.38 -2.96 -11.98
N GLY A 72 -13.67 -1.66 -11.82
CA GLY A 72 -14.21 -1.14 -10.59
C GLY A 72 -15.39 -2.02 -10.17
N PHE A 73 -15.49 -2.21 -8.86
CA PHE A 73 -16.65 -2.68 -8.14
C PHE A 73 -17.96 -2.48 -8.94
N GLY A 74 -18.55 -3.58 -9.45
CA GLY A 74 -19.97 -3.59 -9.83
C GLY A 74 -20.34 -3.58 -11.32
N ALA A 75 -19.45 -3.86 -12.27
CA ALA A 75 -19.79 -3.96 -13.70
C ALA A 75 -20.01 -5.40 -14.22
N GLY A 76 -20.24 -6.37 -13.34
CA GLY A 76 -20.58 -7.73 -13.74
C GLY A 76 -22.02 -7.81 -14.24
N PRO A 77 -22.32 -8.52 -15.36
CA PRO A 77 -23.69 -8.76 -15.88
C PRO A 77 -24.72 -9.29 -14.91
N SER A 78 -24.24 -9.82 -13.80
CA SER A 78 -24.95 -10.75 -12.94
C SER A 78 -25.00 -10.20 -11.53
N GLY A 79 -26.20 -10.12 -10.98
CA GLY A 79 -26.48 -9.64 -9.63
C GLY A 79 -27.89 -9.06 -9.55
N GLU A 80 -28.42 -8.95 -8.35
CA GLU A 80 -29.68 -8.25 -8.10
C GLU A 80 -29.36 -6.87 -7.53
N CYS A 81 -30.06 -5.85 -8.02
CA CYS A 81 -30.13 -4.57 -7.34
C CYS A 81 -31.23 -4.67 -6.27
N VAL A 82 -30.93 -4.29 -5.03
CA VAL A 82 -31.87 -4.32 -3.91
C VAL A 82 -32.14 -2.89 -3.45
N CYS A 83 -33.40 -2.56 -3.21
CA CYS A 83 -33.77 -1.28 -2.65
C CYS A 83 -33.57 -1.31 -1.11
N PRO A 84 -32.75 -0.43 -0.53
CA PRO A 84 -32.53 -0.42 0.92
C PRO A 84 -33.76 0.04 1.71
N ASN A 85 -34.70 0.75 1.08
CA ASN A 85 -35.86 1.31 1.76
C ASN A 85 -37.06 0.34 1.84
N CYS A 86 -37.30 -0.44 0.78
CA CYS A 86 -38.46 -1.34 0.72
C CYS A 86 -38.12 -2.81 0.40
N GLY A 87 -36.83 -3.15 0.28
CA GLY A 87 -36.36 -4.52 0.00
C GLY A 87 -36.64 -5.02 -1.43
N TYR A 88 -37.19 -4.18 -2.32
CA TYR A 88 -37.48 -4.57 -3.70
C TYR A 88 -36.21 -5.00 -4.45
N ARG A 89 -36.28 -6.15 -5.13
CA ARG A 89 -35.16 -6.71 -5.90
C ARG A 89 -35.44 -6.60 -7.40
N ALA A 90 -34.45 -6.17 -8.17
CA ALA A 90 -34.50 -6.09 -9.62
C ALA A 90 -33.23 -6.69 -10.22
N PRO A 91 -33.27 -7.29 -11.42
CA PRO A 91 -32.07 -7.77 -12.09
C PRO A 91 -31.15 -6.59 -12.42
N HIS A 92 -29.86 -6.73 -12.13
CA HIS A 92 -28.86 -5.73 -12.51
C HIS A 92 -28.75 -5.64 -14.04
N GLN A 93 -28.76 -4.42 -14.58
CA GLN A 93 -28.62 -4.19 -16.01
C GLN A 93 -27.16 -3.89 -16.37
N ARG A 94 -26.65 -4.56 -17.41
CA ARG A 94 -25.30 -4.31 -17.94
C ARG A 94 -25.17 -2.84 -18.34
N GLY A 95 -24.11 -2.19 -17.87
CA GLY A 95 -23.81 -0.78 -18.17
C GLY A 95 -24.54 0.24 -17.30
N VAL A 96 -25.49 -0.18 -16.46
CA VAL A 96 -26.20 0.71 -15.52
C VAL A 96 -25.92 0.29 -14.08
N PRO A 97 -25.14 1.08 -13.30
CA PRO A 97 -24.91 0.80 -11.90
C PRO A 97 -26.21 0.78 -11.09
N CYS A 98 -26.34 -0.10 -10.09
CA CYS A 98 -27.56 -0.18 -9.27
C CYS A 98 -27.92 1.18 -8.62
N TYR A 99 -26.93 1.95 -8.17
CA TYR A 99 -27.15 3.28 -7.57
C TYR A 99 -27.68 4.33 -8.54
N ALA A 100 -27.65 4.08 -9.85
CA ALA A 100 -28.26 4.94 -10.86
C ALA A 100 -29.73 4.56 -11.15
N GLN A 101 -30.19 3.39 -10.71
CA GLN A 101 -31.58 2.94 -10.90
C GLN A 101 -32.46 3.38 -9.72
N LYS A 102 -33.65 3.90 -10.02
CA LYS A 102 -34.67 4.23 -9.02
C LYS A 102 -35.58 3.02 -8.79
N CYS A 103 -35.90 2.76 -7.53
CA CYS A 103 -36.85 1.73 -7.16
C CYS A 103 -38.27 2.08 -7.67
N PRO A 104 -38.96 1.18 -8.40
CA PRO A 104 -40.32 1.43 -8.88
C PRO A 104 -41.39 1.46 -7.77
N LYS A 105 -41.08 0.93 -6.57
CA LYS A 105 -42.02 0.92 -5.44
C LYS A 105 -41.97 2.19 -4.59
N CYS A 106 -40.78 2.76 -4.37
CA CYS A 106 -40.61 3.86 -3.42
C CYS A 106 -39.68 4.99 -3.91
N GLY A 107 -39.20 4.93 -5.16
CA GLY A 107 -38.37 5.96 -5.78
C GLY A 107 -36.92 6.06 -5.28
N ALA A 108 -36.54 5.32 -4.23
CA ALA A 108 -35.20 5.35 -3.67
C ALA A 108 -34.15 4.73 -4.61
N MET A 109 -32.91 5.21 -4.55
CA MET A 109 -31.80 4.64 -5.33
C MET A 109 -31.50 3.22 -4.86
N MET A 110 -31.27 2.32 -5.81
CA MET A 110 -31.00 0.91 -5.52
C MET A 110 -29.53 0.67 -5.16
N THR A 111 -29.23 -0.36 -4.39
CA THR A 111 -27.86 -0.80 -4.09
C THR A 111 -27.61 -2.18 -4.69
N ARG A 112 -26.36 -2.61 -4.81
CA ARG A 112 -26.06 -3.98 -5.23
C ARG A 112 -26.33 -4.90 -4.03
N GLY A 113 -27.19 -5.89 -4.21
CA GLY A 113 -27.44 -6.96 -3.23
C GLY A 113 -26.39 -8.04 -3.24
#